data_AF-B1YBE9-F1
#
_entry.id   AF-B1YBE9-F1
#
_cell.length_a   1.000
_cell.length_b   1.000
_cell.length_c   1.000
_cell.angle_alpha   90.00
_cell.angle_beta   90.00
_cell.angle_gamma   90.00
#
_symmetry.space_group_name_H-M   'P 1'
#
loop_
_entity.id
_entity.type
_entity.pdbx_description
1 polymer ?
#
loop_
_entity_poly.entity_id
_entity_poly.type
_entity_poly.pdbx_seq_one_letter_code
_entity_poly.pdbx_strand_id
1 'polypeptide(L)'
;MDATRAILEESLAVSRKILRRELRKALGLYYAAWGTYPMAVVVLYYVVEKLVAGAPESAVALSAAVPYIVLTGRIFATFFKAMRLPSRRRKGGIAWSIMMLAYFAVLLFAMAFIKTLAFATAAAYAASVALLTYLLFRSNATEPRWYDHLALISFSALLPLGVYVVALYYVIGIIWVYAGVKSLLDAME
;
A
#
# COMPACT_ATOMS: atom_id res chain seq x y z
N MET A 1 0.99 4.05 -46.27
CA MET A 1 0.77 3.16 -45.10
C MET A 1 1.65 3.52 -43.90
N ASP A 2 2.79 4.18 -44.10
CA ASP A 2 3.74 4.49 -43.01
C ASP A 2 3.30 5.61 -42.08
N ALA A 3 2.58 6.63 -42.59
CA ALA A 3 2.09 7.74 -41.77
C ALA A 3 1.09 7.28 -40.69
N THR A 4 0.19 6.34 -41.01
CA THR A 4 -0.79 5.81 -40.05
C THR A 4 -0.12 4.98 -38.96
N ARG A 5 0.93 4.21 -39.31
CA ARG A 5 1.73 3.46 -38.33
C ARG A 5 2.52 4.39 -37.43
N ALA A 6 3.16 5.41 -37.99
CA ALA A 6 3.90 6.41 -37.22
C ALA A 6 2.99 7.16 -36.22
N ILE A 7 1.81 7.60 -36.64
CA ILE A 7 0.82 8.24 -35.76
C ILE A 7 0.36 7.27 -34.65
N LEU A 8 0.14 5.99 -35.00
CA LEU A 8 -0.25 4.99 -34.01
C LEU A 8 0.85 4.78 -32.96
N GLU A 9 2.10 4.63 -33.39
CA GLU A 9 3.27 4.45 -32.51
C GLU A 9 3.50 5.67 -31.61
N GLU A 10 3.39 6.88 -32.15
CA GLU A 10 3.50 8.12 -31.38
C GLU A 10 2.37 8.22 -30.34
N SER A 11 1.14 7.92 -30.72
CA SER A 11 -0.01 7.92 -29.80
C SER A 11 0.15 6.89 -28.66
N LEU A 12 0.74 5.73 -28.96
CA LEU A 12 1.04 4.69 -27.98
C LEU A 12 2.18 5.11 -27.05
N ALA A 13 3.21 5.78 -27.58
CA ALA A 13 4.32 6.29 -26.79
C ALA A 13 3.85 7.36 -25.79
N VAL A 14 3.03 8.31 -26.24
CA VAL A 14 2.42 9.33 -25.37
C VAL A 14 1.52 8.68 -24.31
N SER A 15 0.67 7.72 -24.72
CA SER A 15 -0.22 7.02 -23.79
C SER A 15 0.56 6.24 -22.72
N ARG A 16 1.65 5.56 -23.10
CA ARG A 16 2.53 4.86 -22.16
C ARG A 16 3.22 5.82 -21.20
N LYS A 17 3.67 6.98 -21.68
CA LYS A 17 4.28 8.02 -20.83
C LYS A 17 3.31 8.52 -19.77
N ILE A 18 2.08 8.84 -20.17
CA ILE A 18 1.01 9.28 -19.25
C ILE A 18 0.70 8.16 -18.23
N LEU A 19 0.55 6.92 -18.72
CA LEU A 19 0.25 5.78 -17.85
C LEU A 19 1.37 5.57 -16.81
N ARG A 20 2.65 5.53 -17.23
CA ARG A 20 3.79 5.36 -16.33
C ARG A 20 3.80 6.43 -15.23
N ARG A 21 3.52 7.68 -15.59
CA ARG A 21 3.45 8.83 -14.67
C ARG A 21 2.34 8.64 -13.63
N GLU A 22 1.14 8.28 -14.05
CA GLU A 22 0.00 8.05 -13.15
C GLU A 22 0.23 6.85 -12.23
N LEU A 23 0.83 5.78 -12.73
CA LEU A 23 1.16 4.60 -11.92
C LEU A 23 2.22 4.92 -10.87
N ARG A 24 3.24 5.69 -11.25
CA ARG A 24 4.28 6.16 -10.33
C ARG A 24 3.69 7.05 -9.25
N LYS A 25 2.83 8.00 -9.62
CA LYS A 25 2.10 8.85 -8.67
C LYS A 25 1.25 8.02 -7.69
N ALA A 26 0.53 7.01 -8.19
CA ALA A 26 -0.28 6.11 -7.37
C ALA A 26 0.57 5.29 -6.38
N LEU A 27 1.70 4.73 -6.83
CA LEU A 27 2.66 4.05 -5.96
C LEU A 27 3.25 4.99 -4.91
N GLY A 28 3.59 6.22 -5.29
CA GLY A 28 4.10 7.23 -4.38
C GLY A 28 3.12 7.57 -3.26
N LEU A 29 1.85 7.80 -3.61
CA LEU A 29 0.78 8.01 -2.64
C LEU A 29 0.53 6.78 -1.76
N TYR A 30 0.59 5.57 -2.34
CA TYR A 30 0.44 4.33 -1.60
C TYR A 30 1.52 4.16 -0.53
N TYR A 31 2.79 4.32 -0.90
CA TYR A 31 3.91 4.19 0.04
C TYR A 31 3.89 5.28 1.10
N ALA A 32 3.62 6.54 0.73
CA ALA A 32 3.52 7.64 1.69
C ALA A 32 2.38 7.44 2.70
N ALA A 33 1.22 6.98 2.23
CA ALA A 33 0.11 6.63 3.11
C ALA A 33 0.53 5.52 4.09
N TRP A 34 0.87 4.32 3.60
CA TRP A 34 1.18 3.23 4.52
C TRP A 34 2.42 3.47 5.39
N GLY A 35 3.37 4.30 4.94
CA GLY A 35 4.52 4.71 5.73
C GLY A 35 4.16 5.62 6.91
N THR A 36 3.07 6.39 6.83
CA THR A 36 2.61 7.29 7.91
C THR A 36 1.63 6.61 8.87
N TYR A 37 1.12 5.43 8.52
CA TYR A 37 0.17 4.67 9.35
C TYR A 37 0.66 4.42 10.79
N PRO A 38 1.89 3.93 11.04
CA PRO A 38 2.36 3.69 12.41
C PRO A 38 2.34 4.96 13.26
N MET A 39 2.70 6.12 12.69
CA MET A 39 2.67 7.39 13.39
C MET A 39 1.24 7.87 13.66
N ALA A 40 0.33 7.67 12.70
CA ALA A 40 -1.08 8.00 12.88
C ALA A 40 -1.73 7.18 14.01
N VAL A 41 -1.41 5.89 14.12
CA VAL A 41 -1.89 5.03 15.22
C VAL A 41 -1.42 5.56 16.58
N VAL A 42 -0.15 5.94 16.68
CA VAL A 42 0.43 6.45 17.94
C VAL A 42 -0.20 7.78 18.35
N VAL A 43 -0.31 8.73 17.41
CA VAL A 43 -0.94 10.03 17.67
C VAL A 43 -2.40 9.81 18.08
N LEU A 44 -3.13 8.96 17.37
CA LEU A 44 -4.53 8.67 17.69
C LEU A 44 -4.66 8.00 19.05
N TYR A 45 -3.76 7.09 19.41
CA TYR A 45 -3.74 6.44 20.71
C TYR A 45 -3.60 7.45 21.84
N TYR A 46 -2.61 8.34 21.77
CA TYR A 46 -2.44 9.37 22.80
C TYR A 46 -3.63 10.31 22.91
N VAL A 47 -4.25 10.67 21.77
CA VAL A 47 -5.47 11.52 21.78
C VAL A 47 -6.64 10.77 22.43
N VAL A 48 -6.87 9.52 22.05
CA VAL A 48 -7.98 8.71 22.57
C VAL A 48 -7.78 8.38 24.05
N GLU A 49 -6.57 8.02 24.47
CA GLU A 49 -6.23 7.76 25.88
C GLU A 49 -6.58 8.97 26.77
N LYS A 50 -6.33 10.20 26.29
CA LYS A 50 -6.66 11.43 27.02
C LYS A 50 -8.15 11.76 27.05
N LEU A 51 -8.91 11.34 26.04
CA LEU A 51 -10.34 11.64 25.92
C LEU A 51 -11.25 10.55 26.51
N VAL A 52 -10.82 9.30 26.43
CA VAL A 52 -11.57 8.10 26.81
C VAL A 52 -10.64 7.18 27.59
N ALA A 53 -10.67 7.31 28.92
CA ALA A 53 -9.90 6.46 29.81
C ALA A 53 -10.25 4.98 29.58
N GLY A 54 -9.26 4.16 29.23
CA GLY A 54 -9.42 2.71 29.07
C GLY A 54 -9.83 2.24 27.68
N ALA A 55 -9.72 3.07 26.63
CA ALA A 55 -9.93 2.60 25.27
C ALA A 55 -8.93 1.48 24.89
N PRO A 56 -9.38 0.34 24.33
CA PRO A 56 -8.48 -0.73 23.93
C PRO A 56 -7.54 -0.29 22.79
N GLU A 57 -6.24 -0.58 22.90
CA GLU A 57 -5.23 -0.32 21.85
C GLU A 57 -5.65 -0.87 20.48
N SER A 58 -6.26 -2.07 20.47
CA SER A 58 -6.75 -2.73 19.27
C SER A 58 -7.89 -1.95 18.60
N ALA A 59 -8.76 -1.29 19.38
CA ALA A 59 -9.83 -0.46 18.84
C ALA A 59 -9.27 0.81 18.19
N VAL A 60 -8.26 1.43 18.81
CA VAL A 60 -7.55 2.59 18.22
C VAL A 60 -6.88 2.20 16.92
N ALA A 61 -6.11 1.10 16.91
CA ALA A 61 -5.43 0.61 15.71
C ALA A 61 -6.42 0.30 14.58
N LEU A 62 -7.55 -0.36 14.89
CA LEU A 62 -8.58 -0.64 13.88
C LEU A 62 -9.23 0.63 13.34
N SER A 63 -9.52 1.61 14.20
CA SER A 63 -10.10 2.89 13.79
C SER A 63 -9.15 3.69 12.87
N ALA A 64 -7.84 3.64 13.14
CA ALA A 64 -6.83 4.19 12.27
C ALA A 64 -6.69 3.40 10.96
N ALA A 65 -6.90 2.08 10.95
CA ALA A 65 -6.77 1.26 9.74
C ALA A 65 -7.87 1.57 8.69
N VAL A 66 -9.09 1.89 9.12
CA VAL A 66 -10.23 2.18 8.23
C VAL A 66 -9.91 3.26 7.18
N PRO A 67 -9.47 4.48 7.53
CA PRO A 67 -9.17 5.52 6.54
C PRO A 67 -8.04 5.10 5.58
N TYR A 68 -7.03 4.37 6.05
CA TYR A 68 -5.93 3.90 5.20
C TYR A 68 -6.40 2.80 4.24
N ILE A 69 -7.26 1.87 4.66
CA ILE A 69 -7.86 0.86 3.78
C ILE A 69 -8.73 1.54 2.71
N VAL A 70 -9.55 2.52 3.08
CA VAL A 70 -10.38 3.27 2.15
C VAL A 70 -9.53 4.06 1.15
N LEU A 71 -8.48 4.74 1.63
CA LEU A 71 -7.54 5.48 0.78
C LEU A 71 -6.84 4.55 -0.20
N THR A 72 -6.37 3.41 0.29
CA THR A 72 -5.70 2.38 -0.52
C THR A 72 -6.64 1.83 -1.58
N GLY A 73 -7.87 1.49 -1.22
CA GLY A 73 -8.90 1.05 -2.17
C GLY A 73 -9.17 2.09 -3.24
N ARG A 74 -9.17 3.39 -2.91
CA ARG A 74 -9.30 4.49 -3.88
C ARG A 74 -8.09 4.59 -4.81
N ILE A 75 -6.87 4.53 -4.27
CA ILE A 75 -5.63 4.56 -5.05
C ILE A 75 -5.59 3.39 -6.05
N PHE A 76 -5.83 2.17 -5.57
CA PHE A 76 -5.84 0.98 -6.43
C PHE A 76 -7.02 0.99 -7.42
N ALA A 77 -8.20 1.50 -7.06
CA ALA A 77 -9.30 1.63 -8.01
C ALA A 77 -8.96 2.57 -9.18
N THR A 78 -8.29 3.69 -8.91
CA THR A 78 -7.78 4.61 -9.94
C THR A 78 -6.72 3.93 -10.80
N PHE A 79 -5.81 3.20 -10.16
CA PHE A 79 -4.75 2.42 -10.81
C PHE A 79 -5.30 1.33 -11.75
N PHE A 80 -6.26 0.52 -11.30
CA PHE A 80 -6.87 -0.53 -12.13
C PHE A 80 -7.72 0.04 -13.27
N LYS A 81 -8.35 1.20 -13.08
CA LYS A 81 -9.02 1.92 -14.18
C LYS A 81 -8.02 2.35 -15.25
N ALA A 82 -6.86 2.88 -14.85
CA ALA A 82 -5.84 3.36 -15.78
C ALA A 82 -5.26 2.24 -16.66
N MET A 83 -5.11 1.03 -16.12
CA MET A 83 -4.59 -0.12 -16.88
C MET A 83 -5.62 -0.79 -17.80
N ARG A 84 -6.86 -0.28 -17.92
CA ARG A 84 -7.97 -0.86 -18.71
C ARG A 84 -8.21 -2.36 -18.45
N LEU A 85 -7.70 -2.92 -17.35
CA LEU A 85 -8.07 -4.27 -16.93
C LEU A 85 -9.59 -4.27 -16.73
N PRO A 86 -10.32 -5.28 -17.24
CA PRO A 86 -11.77 -5.33 -17.14
C PRO A 86 -12.13 -5.30 -15.67
N SER A 87 -12.47 -4.10 -15.19
CA SER A 87 -12.86 -3.88 -13.82
C SER A 87 -14.11 -4.72 -13.61
N ARG A 88 -14.05 -5.76 -12.78
CA ARG A 88 -15.25 -6.38 -12.21
C ARG A 88 -15.90 -5.30 -11.33
N ARG A 89 -16.75 -4.55 -12.01
CA ARG A 89 -17.40 -3.28 -11.67
C ARG A 89 -17.89 -3.24 -10.23
N ARG A 90 -17.40 -2.27 -9.44
CA ARG A 90 -17.99 -1.70 -8.20
C ARG A 90 -18.19 -2.65 -6.99
N LYS A 91 -18.71 -3.87 -7.18
CA LYS A 91 -18.88 -4.89 -6.12
C LYS A 91 -17.54 -5.44 -5.61
N GLY A 92 -16.52 -5.51 -6.47
CA GLY A 92 -15.18 -5.98 -6.10
C GLY A 92 -14.46 -5.07 -5.10
N GLY A 93 -14.69 -3.75 -5.14
CA GLY A 93 -14.03 -2.80 -4.23
C GLY A 93 -14.55 -2.90 -2.79
N ILE A 94 -15.86 -3.11 -2.62
CA ILE A 94 -16.46 -3.36 -1.30
C ILE A 94 -15.97 -4.70 -0.76
N ALA A 95 -16.00 -5.77 -1.57
CA ALA A 95 -15.50 -7.07 -1.17
C ALA A 95 -14.01 -7.02 -0.78
N TRP A 96 -13.18 -6.27 -1.52
CA TRP A 96 -11.76 -6.08 -1.20
C TRP A 96 -11.55 -5.28 0.08
N SER A 97 -12.35 -4.23 0.32
CA SER A 97 -12.29 -3.44 1.55
C SER A 97 -12.72 -4.27 2.76
N ILE A 98 -13.77 -5.09 2.62
CA ILE A 98 -14.22 -6.04 3.64
C ILE A 98 -13.15 -7.10 3.90
N MET A 99 -12.55 -7.66 2.84
CA MET A 99 -11.47 -8.65 2.97
C MET A 99 -10.25 -8.07 3.68
N MET A 100 -9.84 -6.83 3.34
CA MET A 100 -8.78 -6.12 4.03
C MET A 100 -9.13 -5.86 5.50
N LEU A 101 -10.35 -5.41 5.77
CA LEU A 101 -10.79 -5.13 7.14
C LEU A 101 -10.87 -6.41 7.99
N ALA A 102 -11.34 -7.51 7.41
CA ALA A 102 -11.32 -8.83 8.02
C ALA A 102 -9.89 -9.33 8.26
N TYR A 103 -8.98 -9.12 7.30
CA TYR A 103 -7.56 -9.44 7.45
C TYR A 103 -6.94 -8.67 8.62
N PHE A 104 -7.17 -7.36 8.72
CA PHE A 104 -6.67 -6.55 9.83
C PHE A 104 -7.31 -6.94 11.17
N ALA A 105 -8.61 -7.30 11.18
CA ALA A 105 -9.25 -7.82 12.38
C ALA A 105 -8.60 -9.13 12.86
N VAL A 106 -8.29 -10.07 11.94
CA VAL A 106 -7.58 -11.31 12.26
C VAL A 106 -6.17 -11.02 12.75
N LEU A 107 -5.44 -10.10 12.10
CA LEU A 107 -4.09 -9.71 12.52
C LEU A 107 -4.08 -9.11 13.93
N LEU A 108 -5.03 -8.21 14.24
CA LEU A 108 -5.14 -7.59 15.57
C LEU A 108 -5.56 -8.60 16.63
N PHE A 109 -6.51 -9.49 16.32
CA PHE A 109 -6.87 -10.61 17.21
C PHE A 109 -5.66 -11.50 17.48
N ALA A 110 -4.92 -11.88 16.43
CA ALA A 110 -3.73 -12.70 16.56
C ALA A 110 -2.63 -11.99 17.38
N MET A 111 -2.45 -10.68 17.21
CA MET A 111 -1.49 -9.92 18.04
C MET A 111 -1.86 -9.94 19.52
N ALA A 112 -3.14 -9.93 19.84
CA ALA A 112 -3.62 -9.97 21.22
C ALA A 112 -3.51 -11.35 21.88
N PHE A 113 -3.69 -12.44 21.12
CA PHE A 113 -3.86 -13.78 21.70
C PHE A 113 -2.84 -14.83 21.23
N ILE A 114 -2.32 -14.73 20.00
CA ILE A 114 -1.52 -15.80 19.37
C ILE A 114 -0.40 -15.19 18.50
N LYS A 115 0.75 -14.88 19.11
CA LYS A 115 1.88 -14.21 18.43
C LYS A 115 2.40 -14.95 17.20
N THR A 116 2.40 -16.28 17.20
CA THR A 116 2.80 -17.10 16.04
C THR A 116 1.86 -16.92 14.86
N LEU A 117 0.55 -16.84 15.11
CA LEU A 117 -0.45 -16.54 14.09
C LEU A 117 -0.31 -15.10 13.59
N ALA A 118 0.00 -14.14 14.48
CA ALA A 118 0.24 -12.75 14.11
C ALA A 118 1.47 -12.61 13.19
N PHE A 119 2.55 -13.33 13.51
CA PHE A 119 3.74 -13.39 12.66
C PHE A 119 3.41 -13.99 11.29
N ALA A 120 2.73 -15.14 11.24
CA ALA A 120 2.38 -15.82 10.00
C ALA A 120 1.45 -14.97 9.11
N THR A 121 0.46 -14.31 9.71
CA THR A 121 -0.47 -13.40 9.00
C THR A 121 0.28 -12.19 8.46
N ALA A 122 1.09 -11.52 9.28
CA ALA A 122 1.94 -10.41 8.84
C ALA A 122 2.88 -10.80 7.69
N ALA A 123 3.52 -11.97 7.76
CA ALA A 123 4.37 -12.49 6.69
C ALA A 123 3.58 -12.76 5.41
N ALA A 124 2.41 -13.40 5.50
CA ALA A 124 1.54 -13.65 4.35
C ALA A 124 1.10 -12.35 3.67
N TYR A 125 0.81 -11.31 4.46
CA TYR A 125 0.45 -10.00 3.93
C TYR A 125 1.62 -9.28 3.27
N ALA A 126 2.79 -9.29 3.91
CA ALA A 126 3.97 -8.67 3.32
C ALA A 126 4.35 -9.34 1.98
N ALA A 127 4.29 -10.67 1.93
CA ALA A 127 4.47 -11.44 0.70
C ALA A 127 3.42 -11.10 -0.35
N SER A 128 2.14 -10.95 0.04
CA SER A 128 1.06 -10.58 -0.88
C SER A 128 1.24 -9.18 -1.47
N VAL A 129 1.63 -8.21 -0.64
CA VAL A 129 1.92 -6.84 -1.09
C VAL A 129 3.11 -6.82 -2.04
N ALA A 130 4.20 -7.52 -1.70
CA ALA A 130 5.37 -7.63 -2.57
C ALA A 130 5.00 -8.29 -3.90
N LEU A 131 4.32 -9.45 -3.87
CA LEU A 131 3.90 -10.17 -5.08
C LEU A 131 3.02 -9.30 -5.98
N LEU A 132 1.98 -8.66 -5.42
CA LEU A 132 1.11 -7.78 -6.19
C LEU A 132 1.90 -6.63 -6.82
N THR A 133 2.81 -6.00 -6.07
CA THR A 133 3.61 -4.89 -6.58
C THR A 133 4.56 -5.35 -7.69
N TYR A 134 5.21 -6.51 -7.56
CA TYR A 134 6.07 -7.06 -8.61
C TYR A 134 5.30 -7.52 -9.86
N LEU A 135 4.09 -8.03 -9.71
CA LEU A 135 3.21 -8.33 -10.85
C LEU A 135 2.89 -7.06 -11.65
N LEU A 136 2.79 -5.90 -10.99
CA LEU A 136 2.60 -4.61 -11.64
C LEU A 136 3.84 -4.11 -12.36
N PHE A 137 5.03 -4.37 -11.82
CA PHE A 137 6.27 -4.07 -12.53
C PHE A 137 6.44 -4.96 -13.76
N ARG A 138 6.09 -6.25 -13.65
CA ARG A 138 6.20 -7.22 -14.75
C ARG A 138 5.25 -6.94 -15.92
N SER A 139 4.13 -6.25 -15.69
CA SER A 139 3.18 -5.92 -16.76
C SER A 139 3.66 -4.79 -17.69
N ASN A 140 4.92 -4.35 -17.58
CA ASN A 140 5.51 -3.19 -18.29
C ASN A 140 4.76 -1.88 -18.06
N ALA A 141 3.90 -1.83 -17.04
CA ALA A 141 3.13 -0.66 -16.69
C ALA A 141 4.05 0.42 -16.09
N THR A 142 5.00 0.02 -15.24
CA THR A 142 6.08 0.88 -14.75
C THR A 142 7.33 0.06 -14.42
N GLU A 143 8.51 0.66 -14.55
CA GLU A 143 9.78 0.02 -14.17
C GLU A 143 10.01 0.15 -12.67
N PRO A 144 10.46 -0.92 -11.98
CA PRO A 144 10.83 -0.82 -10.58
C PRO A 144 12.08 0.05 -10.42
N ARG A 145 12.11 0.87 -9.38
CA ARG A 145 13.29 1.63 -8.96
C ARG A 145 13.88 1.02 -7.70
N TRP A 146 15.13 1.37 -7.41
CA TRP A 146 15.83 0.87 -6.23
C TRP A 146 15.08 1.15 -4.92
N TYR A 147 14.38 2.29 -4.81
CA TYR A 147 13.59 2.64 -3.64
C TYR A 147 12.31 1.80 -3.50
N ASP A 148 11.74 1.30 -4.61
CA ASP A 148 10.61 0.38 -4.59
C ASP A 148 11.06 -0.97 -4.00
N HIS A 149 12.23 -1.46 -4.42
CA HIS A 149 12.82 -2.66 -3.86
C HIS A 149 13.14 -2.51 -2.38
N LEU A 150 13.73 -1.38 -1.99
CA LEU A 150 14.04 -1.11 -0.59
C LEU A 150 12.77 -1.17 0.28
N ALA A 151 11.68 -0.52 -0.15
CA ALA A 151 10.42 -0.53 0.57
C ALA A 151 9.80 -1.93 0.67
N LEU A 152 9.78 -2.70 -0.41
CA LEU A 152 9.20 -4.05 -0.42
C LEU A 152 10.03 -5.06 0.39
N ILE A 153 11.37 -4.98 0.31
CA ILE A 153 12.28 -5.83 1.07
C ILE A 153 12.17 -5.50 2.55
N SER A 154 12.22 -4.21 2.91
CA SER A 154 12.10 -3.78 4.30
C SER A 154 10.74 -4.19 4.87
N PHE A 155 9.67 -4.07 4.10
CA PHE A 155 8.35 -4.52 4.53
C PHE A 155 8.29 -6.03 4.76
N SER A 156 8.80 -6.81 3.80
CA SER A 156 8.79 -8.28 3.87
C SER A 156 9.63 -8.82 5.01
N ALA A 157 10.78 -8.20 5.27
CA ALA A 157 11.68 -8.63 6.35
C ALA A 157 11.21 -8.16 7.73
N LEU A 158 10.76 -6.90 7.83
CA LEU A 158 10.57 -6.26 9.14
C LEU A 158 9.13 -6.31 9.64
N LEU A 159 8.11 -6.36 8.77
CA LEU A 159 6.72 -6.36 9.20
C LEU A 159 6.38 -7.55 10.12
N PRO A 160 6.80 -8.80 9.82
CA PRO A 160 6.52 -9.94 10.68
C PRO A 160 7.24 -9.81 12.02
N LEU A 161 8.48 -9.32 12.01
CA LEU A 161 9.28 -9.07 13.21
C LEU A 161 8.72 -7.93 14.07
N GLY A 162 7.98 -6.99 13.46
CA GLY A 162 7.28 -5.91 14.14
C GLY A 162 6.30 -6.39 15.21
N VAL A 163 5.77 -7.62 15.08
CA VAL A 163 4.91 -8.27 16.10
C VAL A 163 5.64 -8.42 17.44
N TYR A 164 6.97 -8.55 17.41
CA TYR A 164 7.80 -8.67 18.62
C TYR A 164 8.52 -7.36 18.96
N VAL A 165 8.84 -6.54 17.96
CA VAL A 165 9.65 -5.32 18.12
C VAL A 165 8.94 -4.14 17.45
N VAL A 166 8.15 -3.41 18.23
CA VAL A 166 7.34 -2.27 17.75
C VAL A 166 8.19 -1.21 17.04
N ALA A 167 9.44 -1.01 17.47
CA ALA A 167 10.36 -0.05 16.86
C ALA A 167 10.55 -0.26 15.34
N LEU A 168 10.42 -1.50 14.86
CA LEU A 168 10.56 -1.83 13.45
C LEU A 168 9.44 -1.24 12.58
N TYR A 169 8.24 -1.02 13.13
CA TYR A 169 7.16 -0.37 12.38
C TYR A 169 7.53 1.07 11.99
N TYR A 170 8.28 1.80 12.82
CA TYR A 170 8.75 3.14 12.49
C TYR A 170 9.85 3.12 11.42
N VAL A 171 10.76 2.14 11.49
CA VAL A 171 11.79 1.96 10.47
C VAL A 171 11.16 1.69 9.11
N ILE A 172 10.18 0.78 9.06
CA ILE A 172 9.37 0.53 7.86
C ILE A 172 8.71 1.84 7.39
N GLY A 173 8.09 2.58 8.32
CA GLY A 173 7.40 3.83 8.04
C GLY A 173 8.29 4.86 7.33
N ILE A 174 9.49 5.09 7.86
CA ILE A 174 10.47 6.02 7.29
C ILE A 174 10.90 5.59 5.88
N ILE A 175 11.24 4.32 5.69
CA ILE A 175 11.64 3.79 4.38
C ILE A 175 10.51 3.95 3.36
N TRP A 176 9.27 3.68 3.77
CA TRP A 176 8.09 3.79 2.92
C TRP A 176 7.75 5.22 2.57
N VAL A 177 7.83 6.16 3.53
CA VAL A 177 7.67 7.59 3.24
C VAL A 177 8.74 8.06 2.25
N TYR A 178 10.00 7.65 2.44
CA TYR A 178 11.09 7.98 1.53
C TYR A 178 10.83 7.46 0.10
N ALA A 179 10.45 6.18 -0.04
CA ALA A 179 10.08 5.60 -1.33
C ALA A 179 8.87 6.32 -1.94
N GLY A 180 7.89 6.73 -1.12
CA GLY A 180 6.74 7.52 -1.54
C GLY A 180 7.14 8.87 -2.16
N VAL A 181 8.01 9.62 -1.48
CA VAL A 181 8.51 10.92 -1.96
C VAL A 181 9.31 10.76 -3.24
N LYS A 182 10.26 9.82 -3.30
CA LYS A 182 11.05 9.57 -4.52
C LYS A 182 10.17 9.16 -5.69
N SER A 183 9.16 8.34 -5.45
CA SER A 183 8.21 7.96 -6.46
C SER A 183 7.41 9.16 -6.98
N LEU A 184 6.93 10.04 -6.10
CA LEU A 184 6.23 11.26 -6.53
C LEU A 184 7.12 12.19 -7.37
N LEU A 185 8.41 12.33 -7.02
CA LEU A 185 9.37 13.12 -7.81
C LEU A 185 9.59 12.52 -9.20
N ASP A 186 9.76 11.20 -9.31
CA ASP A 186 9.87 10.49 -10.60
C ASP A 186 8.59 10.63 -11.45
N ALA A 187 7.44 10.93 -10.83
CA ALA A 187 6.19 11.22 -11.55
C ALA A 187 6.08 12.68 -11.99
N MET A 188 6.98 13.57 -11.57
CA MET A 188 6.99 14.97 -11.98
C MET A 188 7.96 15.25 -13.13
N GLU A 189 9.01 14.42 -13.24
CA GLU A 189 9.97 14.38 -14.36
C GLU A 189 9.36 13.75 -15.63
#